data_AF-A0A954D0C0-F1
#
_entry.id   AF-A0A954D0C0-F1
#
_cell.length_a   1.000
_cell.length_b   1.000
_cell.length_c   1.000
_cell.angle_alpha   90.00
_cell.angle_beta   90.00
_cell.angle_gamma   90.00
#
_symmetry.space_group_name_H-M   'P 1'
#
loop_
_entity.id
_entity.type
_entity.pdbx_description
1 polymer ?
#
loop_
_entity_poly.entity_id
_entity_poly.type
_entity_poly.pdbx_seq_one_letter_code
_entity_poly.pdbx_strand_id
1 'polypeptide(L)'
;MKIFEPHIHMFSRITDDYEKLALAGVRAVLEPAFWLGQNRTHVGTFIDYFDTILGWERFRAQQFGIHHYCTMGLNPREANDDRVNDAVMEILPRYLEKDSVVGVGEIGLDDQTEKEERYLIAQLELGLRHELPVLVHTPHRDKKKGFERCIAIVKEQNFPMEKLLLDHGNEETIKITRDLGCWSGFSIYPNTKMSPQRMVDIVLEYGIERFVINSAADWG
;
A
#
# COMPACT_ATOMS: atom_id res chain seq x y z
N MET A 1 15.17 16.92 -10.82
CA MET A 1 14.42 16.60 -9.59
C MET A 1 14.57 15.11 -9.32
N LYS A 2 14.71 14.67 -8.07
CA LYS A 2 14.66 13.24 -7.71
C LYS A 2 13.25 12.94 -7.21
N ILE A 3 12.58 11.95 -7.80
CA ILE A 3 11.22 11.56 -7.44
C ILE A 3 11.26 10.20 -6.74
N PHE A 4 10.43 10.06 -5.70
CA PHE A 4 10.06 8.79 -5.10
C PHE A 4 8.63 8.48 -5.56
N GLU A 5 8.42 7.29 -6.11
CA GLU A 5 7.09 6.75 -6.43
C GLU A 5 6.64 5.87 -5.27
N PRO A 6 5.76 6.35 -4.39
CA PRO A 6 5.48 5.72 -3.11
C PRO A 6 4.42 4.61 -3.18
N HIS A 7 3.85 4.32 -4.34
CA HIS A 7 3.00 3.15 -4.53
C HIS A 7 2.96 2.78 -6.02
N ILE A 8 3.57 1.65 -6.38
CA ILE A 8 3.52 1.09 -7.74
C ILE A 8 3.74 -0.43 -7.69
N HIS A 9 3.00 -1.20 -8.48
CA HIS A 9 3.09 -2.66 -8.48
C HIS A 9 3.96 -3.15 -9.63
N MET A 10 5.29 -3.06 -9.49
CA MET A 10 6.20 -3.37 -10.59
C MET A 10 6.16 -4.83 -11.03
N PHE A 11 5.75 -5.77 -10.18
CA PHE A 11 5.54 -7.17 -10.56
C PHE A 11 4.61 -7.33 -11.79
N SER A 12 3.64 -6.44 -11.98
CA SER A 12 2.74 -6.44 -13.15
C SER A 12 3.22 -5.56 -14.30
N ARG A 13 4.41 -4.98 -14.22
CA ARG A 13 4.97 -4.02 -15.19
C ARG A 13 6.14 -4.59 -15.97
N ILE A 14 6.35 -4.06 -17.17
CA ILE A 14 7.50 -4.42 -18.01
C ILE A 14 8.70 -3.50 -17.75
N THR A 15 9.87 -3.89 -18.23
CA THR A 15 11.10 -3.10 -18.04
C THR A 15 11.06 -1.71 -18.66
N ASP A 16 10.29 -1.52 -19.74
CA ASP A 16 10.08 -0.21 -20.36
C ASP A 16 9.46 0.80 -19.37
N ASP A 17 8.68 0.35 -18.39
CA ASP A 17 8.14 1.21 -17.35
C ASP A 17 9.25 1.71 -16.42
N TYR A 18 10.22 0.87 -16.06
CA TYR A 18 11.40 1.33 -15.30
C TYR A 18 12.23 2.36 -16.07
N GLU A 19 12.42 2.16 -17.38
CA GLU A 19 13.11 3.15 -18.22
C GLU A 19 12.36 4.49 -18.24
N LYS A 20 11.04 4.47 -18.44
CA LYS A 20 10.20 5.67 -18.40
C LYS A 20 10.23 6.36 -17.04
N LEU A 21 10.15 5.61 -15.94
CA LEU A 21 10.28 6.12 -14.58
C LEU A 21 11.64 6.81 -14.38
N ALA A 22 12.73 6.17 -14.81
CA ALA A 22 14.07 6.72 -14.70
C ALA A 22 14.23 8.02 -15.51
N LEU A 23 13.71 8.06 -16.74
CA LEU A 23 13.67 9.25 -17.60
C LEU A 23 12.82 10.37 -17.01
N ALA A 24 11.73 10.05 -16.32
CA ALA A 24 10.89 11.01 -15.60
C ALA A 24 11.53 11.53 -14.29
N GLY A 25 12.68 10.99 -13.88
CA GLY A 25 13.40 11.42 -12.67
C GLY A 25 13.09 10.60 -11.41
N VAL A 26 12.33 9.51 -11.53
CA VAL A 26 12.11 8.56 -10.43
C VAL A 26 13.42 7.84 -10.12
N ARG A 27 13.75 7.77 -8.83
CA ARG A 27 14.98 7.13 -8.33
C ARG A 27 14.71 6.12 -7.22
N ALA A 28 13.50 6.10 -6.69
CA ALA A 28 13.05 5.08 -5.77
C ALA A 28 11.57 4.77 -6.03
N VAL A 29 11.19 3.51 -5.84
CA VAL A 29 9.81 3.04 -5.85
C VAL A 29 9.50 2.31 -4.55
N LEU A 30 8.25 2.36 -4.12
CA LEU A 30 7.68 1.47 -3.11
C LEU A 30 6.64 0.58 -3.76
N GLU A 31 6.85 -0.73 -3.71
CA GLU A 31 5.92 -1.74 -4.21
C GLU A 31 5.23 -2.46 -3.05
N PRO A 32 3.94 -2.17 -2.79
CA PRO A 32 3.17 -2.95 -1.85
C PRO A 32 2.88 -4.34 -2.38
N ALA A 33 3.02 -5.34 -1.52
CA ALA A 33 2.49 -6.67 -1.78
C ALA A 33 0.98 -6.58 -2.04
N PHE A 34 0.52 -7.09 -3.18
CA PHE A 34 -0.86 -6.93 -3.64
C PHE A 34 -1.46 -8.20 -4.26
N TRP A 35 -2.73 -8.13 -4.65
CA TRP A 35 -3.49 -9.23 -5.23
C TRP A 35 -3.14 -9.48 -6.70
N LEU A 36 -2.83 -10.73 -7.05
CA LEU A 36 -2.22 -11.11 -8.34
C LEU A 36 -3.22 -11.32 -9.51
N GLY A 37 -4.45 -10.84 -9.42
CA GLY A 37 -5.48 -11.20 -10.41
C GLY A 37 -6.22 -12.52 -10.08
N GLN A 38 -5.74 -13.27 -9.08
CA GLN A 38 -6.32 -14.51 -8.58
C GLN A 38 -5.96 -14.69 -7.10
N ASN A 39 -6.90 -15.19 -6.29
CA ASN A 39 -6.61 -15.51 -4.89
C ASN A 39 -5.59 -16.65 -4.81
N ARG A 40 -4.49 -16.41 -4.11
CA ARG A 40 -3.49 -17.44 -3.83
C ARG A 40 -4.10 -18.51 -2.93
N THR A 41 -3.82 -19.77 -3.25
CA THR A 41 -4.46 -20.93 -2.60
C THR A 41 -3.55 -21.66 -1.62
N HIS A 42 -2.26 -21.30 -1.60
CA HIS A 42 -1.23 -21.90 -0.75
C HIS A 42 -0.24 -20.84 -0.28
N VAL A 43 0.27 -20.99 0.94
CA VAL A 43 1.29 -20.09 1.49
C VAL A 43 2.58 -20.07 0.66
N GLY A 44 2.92 -21.18 -0.03
CA GLY A 44 4.07 -21.24 -0.92
C GLY A 44 4.05 -20.14 -2.00
N THR A 45 2.87 -19.83 -2.55
CA THR A 45 2.76 -18.74 -3.54
C THR A 45 2.96 -17.35 -2.92
N PHE A 46 2.63 -17.16 -1.64
CA PHE A 46 2.99 -15.92 -0.93
C PHE A 46 4.50 -15.82 -0.73
N ILE A 47 5.15 -16.93 -0.33
CA ILE A 47 6.61 -16.99 -0.14
C ILE A 47 7.32 -16.65 -1.44
N ASP A 48 7.00 -17.32 -2.54
CA ASP A 48 7.63 -17.10 -3.84
C ASP A 48 7.42 -15.67 -4.34
N TYR A 49 6.21 -15.12 -4.13
CA TYR A 49 5.90 -13.74 -4.49
C TYR A 49 6.67 -12.73 -3.65
N PHE A 50 6.69 -12.89 -2.31
CA PHE A 50 7.44 -12.02 -1.41
C PHE A 50 8.94 -12.06 -1.70
N ASP A 51 9.50 -13.25 -1.96
CA ASP A 51 10.90 -13.40 -2.36
C ASP A 51 11.18 -12.74 -3.72
N THR A 52 10.22 -12.79 -4.65
CA THR A 52 10.32 -12.12 -5.95
C THR A 52 10.37 -10.60 -5.80
N ILE A 53 9.44 -9.99 -5.07
CA ILE A 53 9.43 -8.52 -4.91
C ILE A 53 10.60 -8.03 -4.05
N LEU A 54 11.02 -8.81 -3.04
CA LEU A 54 12.14 -8.45 -2.17
C LEU A 54 13.50 -8.57 -2.88
N GLY A 55 13.67 -9.62 -3.67
CA GLY A 55 14.95 -9.98 -4.30
C GLY A 55 15.02 -9.61 -5.77
N TRP A 56 14.20 -10.27 -6.59
CA TRP A 56 14.28 -10.15 -8.05
C TRP A 56 13.86 -8.77 -8.55
N GLU A 57 12.75 -8.20 -8.04
CA GLU A 57 12.31 -6.86 -8.45
C GLU A 57 13.30 -5.78 -8.06
N ARG A 58 13.94 -5.93 -6.88
CA ARG A 58 15.05 -5.07 -6.49
C ARG A 58 16.22 -5.13 -7.47
N PHE A 59 16.61 -6.32 -7.90
CA PHE A 59 17.63 -6.48 -8.93
C PHE A 59 17.20 -5.84 -10.26
N ARG A 60 15.96 -6.10 -10.70
CA ARG A 60 15.41 -5.57 -11.96
C ARG A 60 15.37 -4.05 -11.97
N ALA A 61 14.89 -3.41 -10.90
CA ALA A 61 14.84 -1.95 -10.76
C ALA A 61 16.24 -1.31 -10.80
N GLN A 62 17.22 -1.96 -10.15
CA GLN A 62 18.60 -1.43 -10.09
C GLN A 62 19.27 -1.33 -11.47
N GLN A 63 18.89 -2.18 -12.44
CA GLN A 63 19.41 -2.09 -13.81
C GLN A 63 19.06 -0.76 -14.49
N PHE A 64 18.04 -0.06 -13.99
CA PHE A 64 17.58 1.25 -14.48
C PHE A 64 17.95 2.40 -13.53
N GLY A 65 18.78 2.14 -12.51
CA GLY A 65 19.18 3.14 -11.51
C GLY A 65 18.06 3.53 -10.54
N ILE A 66 17.09 2.64 -10.32
CA ILE A 66 15.97 2.83 -9.40
C ILE A 66 16.16 1.93 -8.17
N HIS A 67 16.00 2.51 -6.98
CA HIS A 67 15.94 1.77 -5.73
C HIS A 67 14.53 1.21 -5.52
N HIS A 68 14.43 -0.08 -5.22
CA HIS A 68 13.15 -0.73 -4.93
C HIS A 68 13.04 -1.00 -3.43
N TYR A 69 11.93 -0.54 -2.86
CA TYR A 69 11.45 -0.88 -1.53
C TYR A 69 10.10 -1.57 -1.67
N CYS A 70 9.69 -2.31 -0.65
CA CYS A 70 8.38 -2.94 -0.63
C CYS A 70 7.71 -2.81 0.73
N THR A 71 6.40 -3.01 0.75
CA THR A 71 5.66 -3.37 1.96
C THR A 71 5.14 -4.78 1.82
N MET A 72 4.97 -5.46 2.95
CA MET A 72 4.52 -6.85 2.99
C MET A 72 3.24 -6.95 3.80
N GLY A 73 2.29 -7.73 3.31
CA GLY A 73 1.00 -7.93 3.96
C GLY A 73 0.13 -8.97 3.28
N LEU A 74 -0.93 -9.34 3.98
CA LEU A 74 -2.08 -10.06 3.48
C LEU A 74 -3.12 -9.04 3.00
N ASN A 75 -3.34 -9.02 1.68
CA ASN A 75 -4.33 -8.16 1.05
C ASN A 75 -5.76 -8.49 1.54
N PRO A 76 -6.64 -7.49 1.77
CA PRO A 76 -8.00 -7.71 2.27
C PRO A 76 -8.81 -8.71 1.42
N ARG A 77 -8.66 -8.67 0.10
CA ARG A 77 -9.39 -9.58 -0.78
C ARG A 77 -9.04 -11.05 -0.55
N GLU A 78 -7.79 -11.33 -0.20
CA GLU A 78 -7.32 -12.68 0.11
C GLU A 78 -7.59 -13.06 1.57
N ALA A 79 -7.75 -12.08 2.46
CA ALA A 79 -8.11 -12.31 3.86
C ALA A 79 -9.47 -13.01 4.04
N ASN A 80 -10.33 -13.01 3.01
CA ASN A 80 -11.58 -13.76 3.01
C ASN A 80 -11.40 -15.29 2.80
N ASP A 81 -10.18 -15.75 2.50
CA ASP A 81 -9.83 -17.16 2.23
C ASP A 81 -8.95 -17.78 3.32
N ASP A 82 -9.57 -18.57 4.21
CA ASP A 82 -8.88 -19.14 5.37
C ASP A 82 -7.75 -20.13 5.03
N ARG A 83 -7.63 -20.58 3.77
CA ARG A 83 -6.61 -21.56 3.35
C ARG A 83 -5.19 -21.03 3.54
N VAL A 84 -5.00 -19.72 3.46
CA VAL A 84 -3.68 -19.09 3.47
C VAL A 84 -3.45 -18.20 4.68
N ASN A 85 -4.51 -17.65 5.26
CA ASN A 85 -4.40 -16.53 6.20
C ASN A 85 -3.47 -16.78 7.38
N ASP A 86 -3.72 -17.83 8.18
CA ASP A 86 -2.91 -18.11 9.38
C ASP A 86 -1.44 -18.39 9.01
N ALA A 87 -1.22 -19.13 7.92
CA ALA A 87 0.12 -19.44 7.43
C ALA A 87 0.85 -18.20 6.90
N VAL A 88 0.15 -17.26 6.26
CA VAL A 88 0.71 -15.97 5.82
C VAL A 88 1.08 -15.12 7.02
N MET A 89 0.21 -15.04 8.03
CA MET A 89 0.49 -14.30 9.26
C MET A 89 1.70 -14.87 10.01
N GLU A 90 1.92 -16.19 9.98
CA GLU A 90 3.10 -16.85 10.57
C GLU A 90 4.41 -16.45 9.87
N ILE A 91 4.40 -16.30 8.54
CA ILE A 91 5.62 -15.97 7.77
C ILE A 91 5.88 -14.47 7.65
N LEU A 92 4.90 -13.58 7.86
CA LEU A 92 5.11 -12.13 7.71
C LEU A 92 6.27 -11.58 8.57
N PRO A 93 6.41 -11.92 9.87
CA PRO A 93 7.46 -11.38 10.73
C PRO A 93 8.88 -11.48 10.15
N ARG A 94 9.23 -12.63 9.54
CA ARG A 94 10.57 -12.82 8.94
C ARG A 94 10.85 -11.91 7.74
N TYR A 95 9.81 -11.44 7.05
CA TYR A 95 9.92 -10.51 5.94
C TYR A 95 10.00 -9.06 6.42
N LEU A 96 9.25 -8.73 7.47
CA LEU A 96 9.25 -7.39 8.09
C LEU A 96 10.61 -7.01 8.70
N GLU A 97 11.49 -7.97 8.95
CA GLU A 97 12.86 -7.76 9.42
C GLU A 97 13.87 -7.44 8.29
N LYS A 98 13.45 -7.42 7.02
CA LYS A 98 14.35 -7.21 5.88
C LYS A 98 14.49 -5.73 5.55
N ASP A 99 15.73 -5.27 5.30
CA ASP A 99 16.04 -3.84 5.05
C ASP A 99 15.22 -3.16 3.94
N SER A 100 14.83 -3.90 2.90
CA SER A 100 14.02 -3.37 1.79
C SER A 100 12.52 -3.38 2.06
N VAL A 101 12.07 -4.03 3.14
CA VAL A 101 10.68 -4.03 3.58
C VAL A 101 10.51 -2.89 4.57
N VAL A 102 9.87 -1.81 4.13
CA VAL A 102 9.81 -0.54 4.87
C VAL A 102 8.47 -0.28 5.53
N GLY A 103 7.55 -1.24 5.48
CA GLY A 103 6.21 -1.11 6.04
C GLY A 103 5.38 -2.38 5.94
N VAL A 104 4.26 -2.40 6.65
CA VAL A 104 3.21 -3.40 6.49
C VAL A 104 2.18 -2.86 5.51
N GLY A 105 1.88 -3.61 4.45
CA GLY A 105 1.04 -3.13 3.36
C GLY A 105 1.14 -4.02 2.11
N GLU A 106 0.20 -3.93 1.17
CA GLU A 106 -1.03 -3.15 1.22
C GLU A 106 -2.15 -3.94 1.94
N ILE A 107 -2.65 -3.40 3.05
CA ILE A 107 -3.66 -4.05 3.91
C ILE A 107 -4.91 -3.17 4.01
N GLY A 108 -6.03 -3.64 4.53
CA GLY A 108 -7.21 -2.79 4.71
C GLY A 108 -8.50 -3.58 4.76
N LEU A 109 -9.57 -3.00 4.23
CA LEU A 109 -10.87 -3.62 4.04
C LEU A 109 -11.28 -3.47 2.58
N ASP A 110 -11.97 -4.45 2.00
CA ASP A 110 -12.57 -4.37 0.67
C ASP A 110 -14.08 -4.66 0.73
N ASP A 111 -14.46 -5.89 1.11
CA ASP A 111 -15.86 -6.28 1.30
C ASP A 111 -16.37 -6.02 2.75
N GLN A 112 -15.50 -5.48 3.62
CA GLN A 112 -15.80 -5.10 5.02
C GLN A 112 -16.30 -6.28 5.86
N THR A 113 -15.66 -7.45 5.70
CA THR A 113 -16.02 -8.66 6.44
C THR A 113 -15.33 -8.70 7.81
N GLU A 114 -15.90 -9.47 8.74
CA GLU A 114 -15.25 -9.72 10.04
C GLU A 114 -13.85 -10.34 9.90
N LYS A 115 -13.61 -11.09 8.81
CA LYS A 115 -12.29 -11.67 8.53
C LYS A 115 -11.28 -10.61 8.12
N GLU A 116 -11.66 -9.70 7.22
CA GLU A 116 -10.81 -8.57 6.84
C GLU A 116 -10.44 -7.74 8.06
N GLU A 117 -11.40 -7.44 8.94
CA GLU A 117 -11.13 -6.71 10.19
C GLU A 117 -10.15 -7.46 11.09
N ARG A 118 -10.35 -8.77 11.29
CA ARG A 118 -9.45 -9.61 12.10
C ARG A 118 -8.01 -9.54 11.60
N TYR A 119 -7.80 -9.67 10.28
CA TYR A 119 -6.45 -9.65 9.72
C TYR A 119 -5.87 -8.25 9.54
N LEU A 120 -6.69 -7.21 9.42
CA LEU A 120 -6.24 -5.83 9.54
C LEU A 120 -5.68 -5.56 10.94
N ILE A 121 -6.41 -5.94 12.00
CA ILE A 121 -5.96 -5.81 13.39
C ILE A 121 -4.64 -6.53 13.62
N ALA A 122 -4.55 -7.80 13.23
CA ALA A 122 -3.33 -8.59 13.42
C ALA A 122 -2.11 -8.00 12.68
N GLN A 123 -2.32 -7.36 11.53
CA GLN A 123 -1.26 -6.70 10.78
C GLN A 123 -0.88 -5.32 11.35
N LEU A 124 -1.82 -4.58 11.95
CA LEU A 124 -1.51 -3.38 12.73
C LEU A 124 -0.63 -3.72 13.96
N GLU A 125 -0.92 -4.84 14.64
CA GLU A 125 -0.08 -5.34 15.73
C GLU A 125 1.34 -5.68 15.27
N LEU A 126 1.50 -6.26 14.07
CA LEU A 126 2.81 -6.48 13.46
C LEU A 126 3.53 -5.14 13.17
N GLY A 127 2.83 -4.15 12.64
CA GLY A 127 3.36 -2.80 12.44
C GLY A 127 3.91 -2.19 13.73
N LEU A 128 3.16 -2.30 14.83
CA LEU A 128 3.61 -1.86 16.16
C LEU A 128 4.84 -2.62 16.64
N ARG A 129 4.80 -3.96 16.57
CA ARG A 129 5.88 -4.83 17.08
C ARG A 129 7.20 -4.62 16.34
N HIS A 130 7.15 -4.41 15.03
CA HIS A 130 8.33 -4.17 14.19
C HIS A 130 8.65 -2.67 14.04
N GLU A 131 7.91 -1.79 14.72
CA GLU A 131 8.03 -0.33 14.66
C GLU A 131 7.88 0.29 13.26
N LEU A 132 7.24 -0.45 12.34
CA LEU A 132 7.07 -0.10 10.94
C LEU A 132 5.81 0.75 10.68
N PRO A 133 5.84 1.64 9.66
CA PRO A 133 4.62 2.29 9.17
C PRO A 133 3.68 1.28 8.50
N VAL A 134 2.41 1.65 8.42
CA VAL A 134 1.36 0.82 7.80
C VAL A 134 0.71 1.58 6.65
N LEU A 135 0.64 0.93 5.48
CA LEU A 135 -0.08 1.39 4.31
C LEU A 135 -1.44 0.68 4.25
N VAL A 136 -2.50 1.47 4.39
CA VAL A 136 -3.88 0.99 4.33
C VAL A 136 -4.54 1.38 3.01
N HIS A 137 -4.96 0.37 2.26
CA HIS A 137 -5.89 0.47 1.14
C HIS A 137 -7.27 0.83 1.63
N THR A 138 -7.87 1.84 1.02
CA THR A 138 -9.25 2.21 1.30
C THR A 138 -10.19 1.51 0.32
N PRO A 139 -11.30 0.91 0.80
CA PRO A 139 -12.13 0.01 0.00
C PRO A 139 -12.67 0.64 -1.27
N HIS A 140 -12.85 -0.21 -2.30
CA HIS A 140 -13.48 0.20 -3.55
C HIS A 140 -15.01 0.35 -3.41
N ARG A 141 -15.64 -0.41 -2.51
CA ARG A 141 -17.09 -0.46 -2.30
C ARG A 141 -17.47 0.27 -1.01
N ASP A 142 -18.49 1.14 -1.08
CA ASP A 142 -18.94 1.96 0.06
C ASP A 142 -17.76 2.65 0.77
N LYS A 143 -16.95 3.36 -0.04
CA LYS A 143 -15.64 3.89 0.33
C LYS A 143 -15.67 4.70 1.62
N LYS A 144 -16.67 5.55 1.80
CA LYS A 144 -16.80 6.37 3.01
C LYS A 144 -16.94 5.51 4.26
N LYS A 145 -17.85 4.53 4.26
CA LYS A 145 -18.08 3.66 5.41
C LYS A 145 -16.86 2.81 5.72
N GLY A 146 -16.25 2.20 4.71
CA GLY A 146 -15.06 1.37 4.91
C GLY A 146 -13.85 2.20 5.35
N PHE A 147 -13.71 3.44 4.86
CA PHE A 147 -12.71 4.39 5.31
C PHE A 147 -12.89 4.77 6.80
N GLU A 148 -14.11 5.12 7.21
CA GLU A 148 -14.45 5.41 8.60
C GLU A 148 -14.18 4.18 9.51
N ARG A 149 -14.49 2.97 9.02
CA ARG A 149 -14.22 1.73 9.77
C ARG A 149 -12.73 1.44 9.92
N CYS A 150 -11.93 1.62 8.87
CA CYS A 150 -10.46 1.49 8.96
C CYS A 150 -9.90 2.43 10.04
N ILE A 151 -10.33 3.70 10.05
CA ILE A 151 -9.90 4.67 11.07
C ILE A 151 -10.32 4.23 12.47
N ALA A 152 -11.56 3.74 12.63
CA ALA A 152 -12.04 3.26 13.93
C ALA A 152 -11.15 2.12 14.45
N ILE A 153 -10.85 1.13 13.61
CA ILE A 153 -9.96 0.01 13.95
C ILE A 153 -8.56 0.51 14.33
N VAL A 154 -7.95 1.38 13.53
CA VAL A 154 -6.62 1.96 13.83
C VAL A 154 -6.61 2.65 15.20
N LYS A 155 -7.66 3.41 15.53
CA LYS A 155 -7.81 4.07 16.84
C LYS A 155 -8.00 3.06 17.97
N GLU A 156 -8.85 2.06 17.78
CA GLU A 156 -9.08 0.98 18.74
C GLU A 156 -7.78 0.23 19.08
N GLN A 157 -6.90 0.05 18.08
CA GLN A 157 -5.57 -0.55 18.24
C GLN A 157 -4.48 0.41 18.74
N ASN A 158 -4.82 1.68 19.01
CA ASN A 158 -3.89 2.73 19.40
C ASN A 158 -2.68 2.85 18.46
N PHE A 159 -2.87 2.60 17.15
CA PHE A 159 -1.79 2.72 16.18
C PHE A 159 -1.45 4.21 15.94
N PRO A 160 -0.16 4.61 15.94
CA PRO A 160 0.24 6.00 15.77
C PRO A 160 -0.15 6.54 14.39
N MET A 161 -1.01 7.56 14.36
CA MET A 161 -1.54 8.14 13.13
C MET A 161 -0.43 8.67 12.21
N GLU A 162 0.65 9.20 12.77
CA GLU A 162 1.80 9.70 12.03
C GLU A 162 2.60 8.62 11.29
N LYS A 163 2.41 7.33 11.63
CA LYS A 163 2.98 6.17 10.93
C LYS A 163 1.97 5.49 10.00
N LEU A 164 0.74 6.00 9.90
CA LEU A 164 -0.29 5.46 9.02
C LEU A 164 -0.33 6.25 7.71
N LEU A 165 -0.29 5.52 6.59
CA LEU A 165 -0.65 6.03 5.27
C LEU A 165 -2.01 5.47 4.87
N LEU A 166 -3.01 6.33 4.77
CA LEU A 166 -4.30 6.01 4.18
C LEU A 166 -4.26 6.38 2.70
N ASP A 167 -4.21 5.37 1.83
CA ASP A 167 -4.04 5.56 0.39
C ASP A 167 -5.37 5.59 -0.38
N HIS A 168 -5.28 6.01 -1.64
CA HIS A 168 -6.39 6.22 -2.55
C HIS A 168 -7.41 7.24 -2.04
N GLY A 169 -6.98 8.25 -1.27
CA GLY A 169 -7.82 9.34 -0.80
C GLY A 169 -8.43 10.18 -1.93
N ASN A 170 -9.42 11.00 -1.56
CA ASN A 170 -10.05 11.98 -2.43
C ASN A 170 -10.50 13.23 -1.63
N GLU A 171 -11.27 14.11 -2.26
CA GLU A 171 -11.80 15.34 -1.67
C GLU A 171 -12.68 15.06 -0.44
N GLU A 172 -13.34 13.91 -0.37
CA GLU A 172 -14.21 13.54 0.75
C GLU A 172 -13.39 13.07 1.97
N THR A 173 -12.22 12.48 1.74
CA THR A 173 -11.40 11.90 2.82
C THR A 173 -10.31 12.82 3.33
N ILE A 174 -9.86 13.80 2.53
CA ILE A 174 -8.67 14.60 2.87
C ILE A 174 -8.79 15.42 4.14
N LYS A 175 -9.97 15.99 4.40
CA LYS A 175 -10.19 16.70 5.66
C LYS A 175 -10.04 15.76 6.86
N ILE A 176 -10.54 14.54 6.74
CA ILE A 176 -10.51 13.54 7.82
C ILE A 176 -9.07 13.12 8.10
N THR A 177 -8.31 12.72 7.08
CA THR A 177 -6.90 12.31 7.25
C THR A 177 -6.06 13.44 7.85
N ARG A 178 -6.26 14.67 7.39
CA ARG A 178 -5.56 15.85 7.91
C ARG A 178 -5.85 16.09 9.38
N ASP A 179 -7.14 16.10 9.76
CA ASP A 179 -7.56 16.34 11.14
C ASP A 179 -7.05 15.24 12.09
N LEU A 180 -6.83 14.01 11.58
CA LEU A 180 -6.25 12.89 12.32
C LEU A 180 -4.72 12.90 12.40
N GLY A 181 -4.06 13.69 11.55
CA GLY A 181 -2.60 13.76 11.50
C GLY A 181 -1.92 12.57 10.81
N CYS A 182 -2.64 11.75 10.05
CA CYS A 182 -2.05 10.66 9.26
C CYS A 182 -1.60 11.12 7.87
N TRP A 183 -0.84 10.27 7.17
CA TRP A 183 -0.45 10.52 5.79
C TRP A 183 -1.61 10.24 4.84
N SER A 184 -1.79 11.15 3.87
CA SER A 184 -2.83 11.06 2.85
C SER A 184 -2.22 10.66 1.52
N GLY A 185 -2.53 9.45 1.05
CA GLY A 185 -2.11 8.93 -0.23
C GLY A 185 -3.15 9.23 -1.32
N PHE A 186 -2.69 9.68 -2.48
CA PHE A 186 -3.53 10.02 -3.62
C PHE A 186 -2.99 9.35 -4.88
N SER A 187 -3.74 8.39 -5.38
CA SER A 187 -3.38 7.68 -6.61
C SER A 187 -4.00 8.34 -7.83
N ILE A 188 -3.15 8.83 -8.72
CA ILE A 188 -3.59 9.53 -9.92
C ILE A 188 -3.94 8.52 -11.01
N TYR A 189 -5.23 8.20 -11.11
CA TYR A 189 -5.82 7.49 -12.24
C TYR A 189 -6.74 8.43 -13.02
N PRO A 190 -6.23 9.10 -14.07
CA PRO A 190 -6.93 10.21 -14.70
C PRO A 190 -8.33 9.90 -15.20
N ASN A 191 -8.56 8.65 -15.61
CA ASN A 191 -9.80 8.23 -16.26
C ASN A 191 -10.81 7.56 -15.32
N THR A 192 -10.41 7.14 -14.11
CA THR A 192 -11.24 6.26 -13.26
C THR A 192 -11.36 6.67 -11.80
N LYS A 193 -10.32 7.28 -11.20
CA LYS A 193 -10.33 7.61 -9.76
C LYS A 193 -10.09 9.09 -9.51
N MET A 194 -8.83 9.53 -9.64
CA MET A 194 -8.38 10.89 -9.32
C MET A 194 -7.71 11.51 -10.53
N SER A 195 -8.17 12.69 -10.96
CA SER A 195 -7.55 13.43 -12.06
C SER A 195 -6.47 14.38 -11.55
N PRO A 196 -5.49 14.76 -12.40
CA PRO A 196 -4.48 15.74 -12.02
C PRO A 196 -5.07 17.08 -11.55
N GLN A 197 -6.13 17.56 -12.21
CA GLN A 197 -6.78 18.82 -11.84
C GLN A 197 -7.37 18.75 -10.42
N ARG A 198 -8.09 17.67 -10.10
CA ARG A 198 -8.68 17.46 -8.77
C ARG A 198 -7.61 17.38 -7.69
N MET A 199 -6.48 16.72 -7.97
CA MET A 199 -5.34 16.70 -7.05
C MET A 199 -4.75 18.10 -6.83
N VAL A 200 -4.60 18.91 -7.90
CA VAL A 200 -4.14 20.29 -7.79
C VAL A 200 -5.10 21.11 -6.92
N ASP A 201 -6.41 20.96 -7.09
CA ASP A 201 -7.42 21.67 -6.29
C ASP A 201 -7.28 21.31 -4.80
N ILE A 202 -7.10 20.03 -4.46
CA ILE A 202 -6.82 19.58 -3.09
C ILE A 202 -5.53 20.20 -2.54
N VAL A 203 -4.44 20.24 -3.33
CA VAL A 203 -3.18 20.87 -2.89
C VAL A 203 -3.33 22.36 -2.65
N LEU A 204 -4.12 23.06 -3.47
CA LEU A 204 -4.35 24.50 -3.31
C LEU A 204 -5.19 24.81 -2.06
N GLU A 205 -6.15 23.96 -1.72
CA GLU A 205 -7.01 24.14 -0.54
C GLU A 205 -6.33 23.66 0.75
N TYR A 206 -5.67 22.49 0.73
CA TYR A 206 -5.14 21.84 1.93
C TYR A 206 -3.61 21.95 2.05
N GLY A 207 -2.88 22.39 1.05
CA GLY A 207 -1.41 22.38 1.07
C GLY A 207 -0.83 20.99 0.80
N ILE A 208 0.41 20.75 1.24
CA ILE A 208 1.18 19.53 0.90
C ILE A 208 1.67 18.75 2.13
N GLU A 209 1.29 19.19 3.33
CA GLU A 209 1.77 18.57 4.56
C GLU A 209 1.21 17.14 4.69
N ARG A 210 2.11 16.15 4.85
CA ARG A 210 1.79 14.71 4.95
C ARG A 210 1.07 14.14 3.74
N PHE A 211 1.35 14.66 2.55
CA PHE A 211 0.79 14.16 1.30
C PHE A 211 1.75 13.19 0.63
N VAL A 212 1.17 12.18 0.00
CA VAL A 212 1.83 11.21 -0.84
C VAL A 212 1.02 11.13 -2.13
N ILE A 213 1.66 11.40 -3.28
CA ILE A 213 1.01 11.27 -4.60
C ILE A 213 1.71 10.11 -5.31
N ASN A 214 0.92 9.17 -5.81
CA ASN A 214 1.42 7.96 -6.47
C ASN A 214 0.66 7.66 -7.76
N SER A 215 1.24 6.77 -8.57
CA SER A 215 0.55 6.22 -9.74
C SER A 215 -0.31 5.01 -9.41
N ALA A 216 0.08 4.21 -8.41
CA ALA A 216 -0.47 2.88 -8.13
C ALA A 216 -0.60 2.03 -9.41
N ALA A 217 0.34 2.19 -10.34
CA ALA A 217 0.27 1.49 -11.63
C ALA A 217 0.39 -0.03 -11.40
N ASP A 218 -0.56 -0.77 -11.96
CA ASP A 218 -0.70 -2.22 -11.82
C ASP A 218 -0.75 -2.89 -13.20
N TRP A 219 -1.88 -3.49 -13.56
CA TRP A 219 -2.12 -4.26 -14.77
C TRP A 219 -2.53 -3.40 -15.98
N GLY A 220 -2.88 -2.13 -15.77
CA GLY A 220 -3.46 -1.22 -16.77
C GLY A 220 -2.51 -0.28 -17.50
#